data_AF-C2FWY1-F1
#
_entry.id   AF-C2FWY1-F1
#
_cell.length_a   1.000
_cell.length_b   1.000
_cell.length_c   1.000
_cell.angle_alpha   90.00
_cell.angle_beta   90.00
_cell.angle_gamma   90.00
#
_symmetry.space_group_name_H-M   'P 1'
#
loop_
_entity.id
_entity.type
_entity.pdbx_description
1 polymer ?
#
loop_
_entity_poly.entity_id
_entity_poly.type
_entity_poly.pdbx_seq_one_letter_code
_entity_poly.pdbx_strand_id
1 'polypeptide(L)' 'FQNIQIKNVFVKFAQRAINVDGLQENPLQKFSLENVAITAKTAGVIRHAKNWQLNNVKVTAQDGTKVVLEDTENINL' A
#
# COMPACT_ATOMS: atom_id res chain seq x y z
N PHE A 1 -6.48 11.80 4.34
CA PHE A 1 -7.49 10.74 4.59
C PHE A 1 -7.09 9.93 5.82
N GLN A 2 -8.05 9.42 6.58
CA GLN A 2 -7.77 8.63 7.79
C GLN A 2 -8.85 7.59 8.10
N ASN A 3 -8.49 6.56 8.88
CA ASN A 3 -9.38 5.48 9.34
C ASN A 3 -9.99 4.67 8.18
N ILE A 4 -9.15 4.19 7.27
CA ILE A 4 -9.57 3.41 6.10
C ILE A 4 -9.26 1.94 6.34
N GLN A 5 -10.26 1.08 6.11
CA GLN A 5 -10.10 -0.37 6.20
C GLN A 5 -10.36 -1.01 4.84
N ILE A 6 -9.43 -1.87 4.42
CA ILE A 6 -9.53 -2.67 3.20
C ILE A 6 -9.35 -4.13 3.61
N LYS A 7 -10.34 -4.96 3.31
CA LYS A 7 -10.35 -6.36 3.75
C LYS A 7 -10.81 -7.29 2.65
N ASN A 8 -10.17 -8.46 2.55
CA ASN A 8 -10.53 -9.55 1.62
C ASN A 8 -10.54 -9.11 0.15
N VAL A 9 -9.49 -8.39 -0.26
CA VAL A 9 -9.38 -7.85 -1.62
C VAL A 9 -8.37 -8.65 -2.44
N PHE A 10 -8.81 -9.15 -3.59
CA PHE A 10 -8.01 -9.91 -4.54
C PHE A 10 -8.02 -9.21 -5.90
N VAL A 11 -6.88 -8.70 -6.34
CA VAL A 11 -6.75 -7.96 -7.59
C VAL A 11 -5.82 -8.70 -8.54
N LYS A 12 -6.25 -8.83 -9.80
CA LYS A 12 -5.46 -9.37 -10.90
C LYS A 12 -5.42 -8.37 -12.05
N PHE A 13 -4.34 -8.40 -12.84
CA PHE A 13 -4.16 -7.60 -14.05
C PHE A 13 -4.11 -6.06 -13.84
N ALA A 14 -3.77 -5.60 -12.64
CA ALA A 14 -3.58 -4.17 -12.39
C ALA A 14 -2.31 -3.65 -13.11
N GLN A 15 -2.33 -2.40 -13.58
CA GLN A 15 -1.11 -1.77 -14.10
C GLN A 15 -0.12 -1.44 -12.97
N ARG A 16 -0.63 -1.00 -11.81
CA ARG A 16 0.15 -0.68 -10.61
C ARG A 16 -0.57 -1.23 -9.38
N ALA A 17 0.15 -1.85 -8.46
CA ALA A 17 -0.45 -2.44 -7.27
C ALA A 17 -0.87 -1.40 -6.24
N ILE A 18 0.04 -0.50 -5.87
CA ILE A 18 -0.20 0.53 -4.86
C ILE A 18 0.23 1.90 -5.39
N ASN A 19 -0.64 2.89 -5.25
CA ASN A 19 -0.33 4.28 -5.59
C ASN A 19 -0.95 5.19 -4.55
N VAL A 20 -0.17 5.49 -3.52
CA VAL A 20 -0.61 6.26 -2.37
C VAL A 20 0.31 7.44 -2.21
N ASP A 21 -0.24 8.64 -2.20
CA ASP A 21 0.49 9.88 -1.99
C ASP A 21 -0.32 10.78 -1.06
N GLY A 22 0.19 10.98 0.15
CA GLY A 22 -0.32 11.97 1.09
C GLY A 22 0.33 13.33 0.89
N LEU A 23 0.09 14.23 1.84
CA LEU A 23 0.80 15.50 1.94
C LEU A 23 1.79 15.42 3.09
N GLN A 24 2.96 16.02 2.96
CA GLN A 24 3.98 16.02 4.00
C GLN A 24 3.45 16.63 5.31
N GLU A 25 2.72 17.74 5.22
CA GLU A 25 2.08 18.42 6.35
C GLU A 25 0.89 17.66 6.93
N ASN A 26 0.28 16.76 6.16
CA ASN A 26 -0.90 16.00 6.57
C ASN A 26 -0.87 14.57 6.00
N PRO A 27 0.00 13.71 6.56
CA PRO A 27 0.21 12.37 6.03
C PRO A 27 -1.04 11.50 6.19
N LEU A 28 -1.21 10.55 5.27
CA LEU A 28 -2.29 9.57 5.31
C LEU A 28 -2.12 8.65 6.50
N GLN A 29 -3.14 8.54 7.36
CA GLN A 29 -2.97 7.86 8.64
C GLN A 29 -4.04 6.82 8.96
N LYS A 30 -3.66 5.79 9.72
CA LYS A 30 -4.59 4.76 10.25
C LYS A 30 -5.30 3.98 9.13
N PHE A 31 -4.51 3.39 8.25
CA PHE A 31 -5.01 2.43 7.27
C PHE A 31 -4.81 1.00 7.80
N SER A 32 -5.79 0.14 7.56
CA SER A 32 -5.70 -1.28 7.87
C SER A 32 -6.01 -2.10 6.63
N LEU A 33 -5.05 -2.92 6.21
CA LEU A 33 -5.19 -3.87 5.11
C LEU A 33 -5.12 -5.28 5.70
N GLU A 34 -6.18 -6.06 5.48
CA GLU A 34 -6.27 -7.42 5.99
C GLU A 34 -6.65 -8.40 4.87
N ASN A 35 -5.86 -9.45 4.68
CA ASN A 35 -6.09 -10.48 3.67
C ASN A 35 -6.25 -9.86 2.27
N VAL A 36 -5.18 -9.23 1.80
CA VAL A 36 -5.14 -8.53 0.52
C VAL A 36 -4.07 -9.15 -0.36
N ALA A 37 -4.43 -9.52 -1.59
CA ALA A 37 -3.48 -10.02 -2.58
C ALA A 37 -3.62 -9.27 -3.90
N ILE A 38 -2.53 -8.68 -4.38
CA ILE A 38 -2.51 -7.88 -5.60
C ILE A 38 -1.43 -8.41 -6.54
N THR A 39 -1.82 -8.73 -7.77
CA THR A 39 -0.90 -8.98 -8.88
C THR A 39 -1.00 -7.85 -9.90
N ALA A 40 0.11 -7.16 -10.14
CA ALA A 40 0.19 -6.00 -11.03
C ALA A 40 1.42 -6.04 -11.93
N LYS A 41 1.46 -5.19 -12.96
CA LYS A 41 2.67 -5.00 -13.77
C LYS A 41 3.81 -4.40 -12.95
N THR A 42 3.52 -3.35 -12.17
CA THR A 42 4.48 -2.63 -11.31
C THR A 42 3.98 -2.55 -9.86
N ALA A 43 4.87 -2.51 -8.88
CA ALA A 43 4.49 -2.48 -7.46
C ALA A 43 3.94 -1.10 -7.02
N GLY A 44 4.67 -0.03 -7.34
CA GLY A 44 4.32 1.35 -7.02
C GLY A 44 4.86 1.85 -5.67
N VAL A 45 4.20 2.85 -5.08
CA VAL A 45 4.75 3.66 -3.98
C VAL A 45 3.68 4.02 -2.94
N ILE A 46 4.11 4.10 -1.68
CA ILE A 46 3.39 4.72 -0.57
C ILE A 46 4.23 5.90 -0.09
N ARG A 47 3.71 7.11 -0.26
CA ARG A 47 4.38 8.35 0.13
C ARG A 47 3.56 9.14 1.14
N HIS A 48 4.23 9.79 2.10
CA HIS A 48 3.61 10.66 3.12
C HIS A 48 2.48 9.94 3.88
N ALA A 49 2.81 8.81 4.51
CA ALA A 49 1.85 7.95 5.18
C ALA A 49 2.37 7.44 6.51
N LYS A 50 1.48 7.28 7.50
CA LYS A 50 1.87 6.78 8.83
C LYS A 50 0.86 5.87 9.49
N ASN A 51 1.36 4.96 10.34
CA ASN A 51 0.55 4.06 11.17
C ASN A 51 -0.38 3.16 10.32
N TRP A 52 0.21 2.43 9.37
CA TRP A 52 -0.52 1.45 8.55
C TRP A 52 -0.31 0.05 9.12
N GLN A 53 -1.40 -0.69 9.22
CA GLN A 53 -1.38 -2.07 9.69
C GLN A 53 -1.63 -3.00 8.51
N LEU A 54 -0.63 -3.80 8.16
CA LEU A 54 -0.70 -4.78 7.08
C LEU A 54 -0.72 -6.18 7.70
N ASN A 55 -1.83 -6.91 7.51
CA ASN A 55 -1.97 -8.28 7.98
C ASN A 55 -2.34 -9.19 6.81
N ASN A 56 -1.48 -10.16 6.50
CA ASN A 56 -1.63 -11.05 5.36
C ASN A 56 -1.83 -10.26 4.05
N VAL A 57 -0.88 -9.36 3.76
CA VAL A 57 -0.87 -8.54 2.54
C VAL A 57 0.24 -9.03 1.63
N LYS A 58 -0.10 -9.31 0.36
CA LYS A 58 0.86 -9.75 -0.66
C LYS A 58 0.73 -8.90 -1.91
N VAL A 59 1.85 -8.30 -2.33
CA VAL A 59 1.96 -7.59 -3.60
C VAL A 59 2.95 -8.33 -4.49
N THR A 60 2.51 -8.68 -5.70
CA THR A 60 3.34 -9.31 -6.73
C THR A 60 3.40 -8.38 -7.93
N ALA A 61 4.59 -7.84 -8.23
CA ALA A 61 4.85 -7.06 -9.42
C ALA A 61 5.56 -7.91 -10.48
N GLN A 62 5.06 -7.89 -11.71
CA GLN A 62 5.60 -8.69 -12.81
C GLN A 62 6.96 -8.19 -13.29
N ASP A 63 7.23 -6.90 -13.15
CA ASP A 63 8.52 -6.29 -13.48
C ASP A 63 9.60 -6.49 -12.38
N GLY A 64 9.27 -7.21 -11.30
CA GLY A 64 10.17 -7.46 -10.18
C GLY A 64 10.35 -6.28 -9.21
N THR A 65 9.67 -5.16 -9.44
CA THR A 65 9.71 -4.02 -8.51
C THR A 65 9.07 -4.37 -7.17
N LYS A 66 9.48 -3.65 -6.13
CA LYS A 66 8.89 -3.73 -4.79
C LYS A 66 8.15 -2.44 -4.50
N VAL A 67 7.17 -2.51 -3.59
CA VAL A 67 6.50 -1.31 -3.11
C VAL A 67 7.53 -0.46 -2.38
N VAL A 68 7.66 0.79 -2.81
CA VAL A 68 8.57 1.75 -2.19
C VAL A 68 7.82 2.50 -1.08
N LEU A 69 8.47 2.67 0.07
CA LEU A 69 8.00 3.51 1.16
C LEU A 69 8.86 4.78 1.18
N GLU A 70 8.22 5.95 1.04
CA GLU A 70 8.88 7.27 1.03
C GLU A 70 8.21 8.18 2.06
N ASP A 71 9.01 8.79 2.94
CA ASP A 71 8.51 9.68 4.00
C ASP A 71 7.36 9.04 4.81
N THR A 72 7.57 7.78 5.20
CA THR A 72 6.60 7.00 5.97
C THR A 72 7.05 6.74 7.38
N GLU A 73 6.09 6.58 8.29
CA GLU A 73 6.34 6.25 9.69
C GLU A 73 5.45 5.07 10.13
N ASN A 74 6.02 4.05 10.79
CA ASN A 74 5.28 2.90 11.31
C ASN A 74 4.48 2.14 10.22
N ILE A 75 5.15 1.78 9.12
CA ILE A 75 4.62 0.93 8.03
C ILE A 75 5.65 -0.16 7.72
N ASN A 76 5.23 -1.42 7.73
CA ASN A 76 6.08 -2.57 7.40
C ASN A 76 5.38 -3.44 6.35
N LEU A 77 6.11 -3.81 5.29
CA LEU A 77 5.64 -4.61 4.14
C LEU A 77 6.27 -6.00 4.10
#